data_AF-A0A9D6YM42-F1
#
_entry.id   AF-A0A9D6YM42-F1
#
_cell.length_a   1.000
_cell.length_b   1.000
_cell.length_c   1.000
_cell.angle_alpha   90.00
_cell.angle_beta   90.00
_cell.angle_gamma   90.00
#
_symmetry.space_group_name_H-M   'P 1'
#
loop_
_entity.id
_entity.type
_entity.pdbx_description
1 polymer ?
#
loop_
_entity_poly.entity_id
_entity_poly.type
_entity_poly.pdbx_seq_one_letter_code
_entity_poly.pdbx_strand_id
1 'polypeptide(L)'
;AAEETAARVRDRELLLEVSGLGRSDCGEEGQGSAQAGKPGPPASSPSLAPPPPTPNIEFEDKGEAEASVDFCPEEVRLGVLEYLARSQAALLEVRLEEIFGVPWQQNLPGTISQYPHWRRKFPLTLKEMRQNPAAPRLAARLRKYRGGG
;
A
#
# COMPACT_ATOMS: atom_id res chain seq x y z
N ALA A 1 -24.17 -9.38 -5.26
CA ALA A 1 -24.03 -7.93 -4.99
C ALA A 1 -24.03 -7.61 -3.49
N ALA A 2 -25.08 -7.94 -2.73
CA ALA A 2 -25.11 -7.70 -1.27
C ALA A 2 -24.01 -8.46 -0.49
N GLU A 3 -23.67 -9.67 -0.94
CA GLU A 3 -22.69 -10.55 -0.28
C GLU A 3 -21.24 -10.07 -0.44
N GLU A 4 -20.90 -9.42 -1.56
CA GLU A 4 -19.57 -8.85 -1.82
C GLU A 4 -19.33 -7.57 -1.02
N THR A 5 -20.37 -6.76 -0.81
CA THR A 5 -20.33 -5.60 0.09
C THR A 5 -20.15 -6.04 1.54
N ALA A 6 -20.80 -7.14 1.96
CA ALA A 6 -20.64 -7.72 3.29
C ALA A 6 -19.25 -8.35 3.53
N ALA A 7 -18.56 -8.79 2.47
CA ALA A 7 -17.16 -9.24 2.56
C ALA A 7 -16.19 -8.06 2.73
N ARG A 8 -16.41 -6.95 2.01
CA ARG A 8 -15.61 -5.72 2.14
C ARG A 8 -15.74 -5.03 3.49
N VAL A 9 -16.90 -5.12 4.15
CA VAL A 9 -17.10 -4.58 5.50
C VAL A 9 -16.36 -5.42 6.56
N ARG A 10 -16.36 -6.76 6.41
CA ARG A 10 -15.63 -7.66 7.31
C ARG A 10 -14.11 -7.50 7.23
N ASP A 11 -13.57 -7.26 6.05
CA ASP A 11 -12.12 -6.97 5.88
C ASP A 11 -11.69 -5.65 6.53
N ARG A 12 -12.58 -4.65 6.57
CA ARG A 12 -12.30 -3.35 7.22
C ARG A 12 -12.28 -3.45 8.74
N GLU A 13 -13.18 -4.24 9.34
CA GLU A 13 -13.17 -4.48 10.79
C GLU A 13 -11.92 -5.25 11.24
N LEU A 14 -11.49 -6.24 10.47
CA LEU A 14 -10.28 -7.02 10.73
C LEU A 14 -9.00 -6.16 10.67
N LEU A 15 -8.96 -5.15 9.80
CA LEU A 15 -7.85 -4.18 9.72
C LEU A 15 -7.79 -3.22 10.93
N LEU A 16 -8.93 -2.91 11.56
CA LEU A 16 -9.00 -2.06 12.73
C LEU A 16 -8.65 -2.82 14.03
N GLU A 17 -9.01 -4.10 14.12
CA GLU A 17 -8.62 -4.95 15.25
C GLU A 17 -7.12 -5.23 15.28
N VAL A 18 -6.49 -5.42 14.10
CA VAL A 18 -5.04 -5.66 13.98
C VAL A 18 -4.21 -4.40 14.32
N SER A 19 -4.80 -3.20 14.24
CA SER A 19 -4.08 -1.94 14.42
C SER A 19 -4.16 -1.34 15.83
N GLY A 20 -4.89 -1.94 16.78
CA GLY A 20 -4.87 -1.55 18.19
C GLY A 20 -5.23 -0.08 18.48
N LEU A 21 -5.83 0.63 17.52
CA LEU A 21 -6.20 2.04 17.64
C LEU A 21 -7.64 2.14 18.14
N GLY A 22 -7.79 1.96 19.46
CA GLY A 22 -9.00 2.28 20.19
C GLY A 22 -9.33 3.77 20.04
N ARG A 23 -10.57 4.07 19.64
CA ARG A 23 -11.09 5.44 19.56
C ARG A 23 -11.03 6.08 20.95
N SER A 24 -10.38 7.24 21.04
CA SER A 24 -10.47 8.14 22.19
C SER A 24 -11.61 9.14 21.94
N ASP A 25 -12.55 9.17 22.86
CA ASP A 25 -13.68 10.08 22.92
C ASP A 25 -13.19 11.43 23.47
N CYS A 26 -13.54 12.54 22.82
CA CYS A 26 -13.29 13.90 23.32
C CYS A 26 -14.62 14.63 23.42
N GLY A 27 -15.04 14.83 24.67
CA GLY A 27 -16.26 15.52 25.05
C GLY A 27 -16.21 17.05 24.92
N GLU A 28 -17.43 17.58 24.83
CA GLU A 28 -18.02 18.89 25.11
C GLU A 28 -17.14 20.10 25.48
N GLU A 29 -17.42 21.26 24.88
CA GLU A 29 -18.22 22.34 25.52
C GLU A 29 -18.37 23.56 24.57
N GLY A 30 -19.48 24.30 24.70
CA GLY A 30 -19.61 25.64 24.11
C GLY A 30 -21.05 26.08 23.78
N GLN A 31 -21.81 26.48 24.80
CA GLN A 31 -23.13 27.11 24.66
C GLN A 31 -23.03 28.51 24.04
N GLY A 32 -23.82 28.78 23.00
CA GLY A 32 -23.99 30.11 22.40
C GLY A 32 -25.40 30.26 21.83
N SER A 33 -26.24 31.04 22.52
CA SER A 33 -27.62 31.37 22.13
C SER A 33 -27.63 32.31 20.93
N ALA A 34 -28.28 31.90 19.83
CA ALA A 34 -28.66 32.78 18.73
C ALA A 34 -30.08 32.41 18.26
N GLN A 35 -30.98 33.39 18.28
CA GLN A 35 -32.37 33.29 17.83
C GLN A 35 -32.44 32.84 16.36
N ALA A 36 -32.98 31.65 16.12
CA ALA A 36 -33.26 31.12 14.79
C ALA A 36 -34.67 31.54 14.35
N GLY A 37 -34.76 32.44 13.36
CA GLY A 37 -35.95 32.58 12.54
C GLY A 37 -36.24 31.25 11.83
N LYS A 38 -37.51 30.83 11.77
CA LYS A 38 -37.91 29.54 11.19
C LYS A 38 -37.44 29.44 9.72
N PRO A 39 -36.62 28.45 9.35
CA PRO A 39 -36.29 28.21 7.96
C PRO A 39 -37.49 27.63 7.21
N GLY A 40 -37.73 28.13 5.99
CA GLY A 40 -38.68 27.53 5.06
C GLY A 40 -38.25 26.13 4.61
N PRO A 41 -39.15 25.34 3.98
CA PRO A 41 -38.85 23.97 3.59
C PRO A 41 -37.66 23.92 2.60
N PRO A 42 -36.76 22.92 2.71
CA PRO A 42 -35.62 22.81 1.81
C PRO A 42 -36.10 22.53 0.38
N ALA A 43 -35.53 23.25 -0.58
CA ALA A 43 -35.72 22.94 -2.00
C ALA A 43 -35.20 21.53 -2.29
N SER A 44 -36.01 20.71 -2.96
CA SER A 44 -35.65 19.35 -3.37
C SER A 44 -34.42 19.39 -4.28
N SER A 45 -33.32 18.78 -3.84
CA SER A 45 -32.12 18.60 -4.67
C SER A 45 -32.46 17.79 -5.93
N PRO A 46 -32.01 18.21 -7.13
CA PRO A 46 -32.18 17.39 -8.32
C PRO A 46 -31.35 16.10 -8.21
N SER A 47 -32.00 14.96 -8.44
CA SER A 47 -31.36 13.65 -8.52
C SER A 47 -30.44 13.61 -9.75
N LEU A 48 -29.13 13.68 -9.54
CA LEU A 48 -28.13 13.54 -10.59
C LEU A 48 -28.03 12.05 -10.96
N ALA A 49 -28.16 11.73 -12.24
CA ALA A 49 -27.97 10.36 -12.73
C ALA A 49 -26.58 9.84 -12.35
N PRO A 50 -26.43 8.53 -12.05
CA PRO A 50 -25.13 7.96 -11.74
C PRO A 50 -24.16 8.15 -12.92
N PRO A 51 -22.88 8.44 -12.67
CA PRO A 51 -21.89 8.56 -13.73
C PRO A 51 -21.81 7.24 -14.51
N PRO A 52 -21.53 7.29 -15.83
CA PRO A 52 -21.32 6.07 -16.60
C PRO A 52 -20.17 5.26 -15.99
N PRO A 53 -20.22 3.91 -16.06
CA PRO A 53 -19.12 3.08 -15.59
C PRO A 53 -17.85 3.47 -16.35
N THR A 54 -16.76 3.72 -15.61
CA THR A 54 -15.44 3.90 -16.21
C THR A 54 -15.10 2.66 -17.04
N PRO A 55 -14.69 2.81 -18.31
CA PRO A 55 -14.29 1.67 -19.12
C PRO A 55 -13.09 0.98 -18.45
N ASN A 56 -13.08 -0.36 -18.48
CA ASN A 56 -11.93 -1.14 -18.08
C ASN A 56 -10.78 -0.78 -19.02
N ILE A 57 -9.78 -0.06 -18.52
CA ILE A 57 -8.55 0.18 -19.29
C ILE A 57 -7.78 -1.14 -19.30
N GLU A 58 -7.89 -1.85 -20.41
CA GLU A 58 -7.00 -2.95 -20.74
C GLU A 58 -5.64 -2.35 -21.09
N PHE A 59 -4.72 -2.40 -20.13
CA PHE A 59 -3.36 -1.94 -20.33
C PHE A 59 -2.59 -3.02 -21.08
N GLU A 60 -2.44 -2.85 -22.40
CA GLU A 60 -1.43 -3.59 -23.15
C GLU A 60 -0.05 -3.14 -22.66
N ASP A 61 0.63 -4.04 -21.94
CA ASP A 61 2.04 -3.90 -21.61
C ASP A 61 2.82 -4.14 -22.91
N LYS A 62 3.00 -3.09 -23.71
CA LYS A 62 3.95 -3.10 -24.82
C LYS A 62 5.34 -3.15 -24.21
N GLY A 63 5.78 -4.38 -23.93
CA GLY A 63 7.13 -4.69 -23.51
C GLY A 63 8.10 -4.21 -24.56
N GLU A 64 8.66 -3.03 -24.37
CA GLU A 64 9.76 -2.53 -25.19
C GLU A 64 10.96 -2.17 -24.31
N ALA A 65 12.10 -2.63 -24.82
CA ALA A 65 13.48 -2.51 -24.33
C ALA A 65 13.82 -3.33 -23.06
N GLU A 66 14.19 -4.59 -23.32
CA GLU A 66 15.17 -5.37 -22.55
C GLU A 66 16.50 -4.58 -22.44
N ALA A 67 16.53 -3.54 -21.60
CA ALA A 67 17.78 -2.95 -21.17
C ALA A 67 18.49 -4.04 -20.35
N SER A 68 19.66 -4.48 -20.82
CA SER A 68 20.50 -5.48 -20.16
C SER A 68 20.74 -5.06 -18.72
N VAL A 69 19.96 -5.63 -17.80
CA VAL A 69 20.03 -5.30 -16.39
C VAL A 69 21.26 -6.00 -15.84
N ASP A 70 22.26 -5.23 -15.42
CA ASP A 70 23.30 -5.74 -14.55
C ASP A 70 22.63 -6.27 -13.28
N PHE A 71 22.48 -7.59 -13.23
CA PHE A 71 21.82 -8.30 -12.15
C PHE A 71 22.61 -8.10 -10.86
N CYS A 72 21.99 -7.51 -9.84
CA CYS A 72 22.57 -7.50 -8.49
C CYS A 72 22.50 -8.93 -7.93
N PRO A 73 23.64 -9.60 -7.68
CA PRO A 73 23.62 -10.95 -7.12
C PRO A 73 22.86 -10.97 -5.80
N GLU A 74 22.08 -12.04 -5.57
CA GLU A 74 21.22 -12.16 -4.39
C GLU A 74 22.02 -11.98 -3.09
N GLU A 75 23.21 -12.56 -3.02
CA GLU A 75 24.10 -12.50 -1.87
C GLU A 75 24.55 -11.08 -1.55
N VAL A 76 24.76 -10.24 -2.58
CA VAL A 76 25.13 -8.83 -2.41
C VAL A 76 23.94 -8.07 -1.83
N ARG A 77 22.75 -8.20 -2.42
CA ARG A 77 21.50 -7.60 -1.91
C ARG A 77 21.24 -8.00 -0.45
N LEU A 78 21.36 -9.30 -0.14
CA LEU A 78 21.16 -9.82 1.21
C LEU A 78 22.24 -9.33 2.18
N GLY A 79 23.50 -9.23 1.74
CA GLY A 79 24.60 -8.70 2.54
C GLY A 79 24.40 -7.22 2.91
N VAL A 80 23.91 -6.40 1.99
CA VAL A 80 23.56 -4.99 2.26
C VAL A 80 22.46 -4.89 3.32
N LEU A 81 21.38 -5.68 3.18
CA LEU A 81 20.30 -5.69 4.17
C LEU A 81 20.78 -6.16 5.56
N GLU A 82 21.64 -7.17 5.62
CA GLU A 82 22.25 -7.60 6.88
C GLU A 82 23.15 -6.51 7.47
N TYR A 83 23.91 -5.78 6.64
CA TYR A 83 24.73 -4.66 7.11
C TYR A 83 23.86 -3.56 7.72
N LEU A 84 22.79 -3.16 7.03
CA LEU A 84 21.82 -2.18 7.54
C LEU A 84 21.10 -2.66 8.82
N ALA A 85 20.87 -3.96 8.95
CA ALA A 85 20.28 -4.57 10.14
C ALA A 85 21.16 -4.47 11.38
N ARG A 86 22.45 -4.15 11.26
CA ARG A 86 23.36 -3.92 12.39
C ARG A 86 23.38 -2.48 12.88
N SER A 87 22.72 -1.55 12.18
CA SER A 87 22.71 -0.13 12.57
C SER A 87 21.91 0.13 13.85
N GLN A 88 22.15 1.27 14.52
CA GLN A 88 21.37 1.69 15.69
C GLN A 88 19.98 2.27 15.35
N ALA A 89 19.59 2.28 14.07
CA ALA A 89 18.25 2.72 13.67
C ALA A 89 17.18 1.89 14.38
N ALA A 90 16.15 2.55 14.92
CA ALA A 90 15.05 1.90 15.62
C ALA A 90 14.20 1.02 14.68
N LEU A 91 14.17 1.35 13.38
CA LEU A 91 13.41 0.63 12.37
C LEU A 91 14.30 0.33 11.15
N LEU A 92 14.13 -0.87 10.60
CA LEU A 92 14.63 -1.25 9.27
C LEU A 92 13.42 -1.54 8.38
N GLU A 93 13.28 -0.78 7.30
CA GLU A 93 12.30 -1.03 6.26
C GLU A 93 12.93 -1.92 5.17
N VAL A 94 12.16 -2.86 4.65
CA VAL A 94 12.58 -3.76 3.58
C VAL A 94 11.48 -3.78 2.52
N ARG A 95 11.83 -3.31 1.32
CA ARG A 95 10.90 -3.25 0.20
C ARG A 95 10.60 -4.64 -0.37
N LEU A 96 9.43 -4.80 -0.97
CA LEU A 96 9.01 -6.06 -1.61
C LEU A 96 9.97 -6.46 -2.75
N GLU A 97 10.49 -5.48 -3.49
CA GLU A 97 11.48 -5.70 -4.53
C GLU A 97 12.75 -6.35 -3.98
N GLU A 98 13.17 -5.96 -2.78
CA GLU A 98 14.33 -6.54 -2.13
C GLU A 98 14.04 -7.94 -1.57
N ILE A 99 12.79 -8.26 -1.23
CA ILE A 99 12.42 -9.61 -0.79
C ILE A 99 12.42 -10.57 -1.98
N PHE A 100 11.81 -10.16 -3.09
CA PHE A 100 11.54 -11.02 -4.25
C PHE A 100 12.52 -10.84 -5.41
N GLY A 101 13.55 -9.98 -5.27
CA GLY A 101 14.58 -9.76 -6.28
C GLY A 101 14.07 -9.07 -7.53
N VAL A 102 13.12 -8.13 -7.39
CA VAL A 102 12.55 -7.40 -8.52
C VAL A 102 13.49 -6.26 -8.92
N PRO A 103 14.05 -6.25 -10.14
CA PRO A 103 15.14 -5.32 -10.49
C PRO A 103 14.67 -3.93 -10.90
N TRP A 104 13.38 -3.74 -11.19
CA TRP A 104 12.85 -2.46 -11.64
C TRP A 104 12.30 -1.61 -10.50
N GLN A 105 12.48 -0.30 -10.63
CA GLN A 105 11.92 0.71 -9.74
C GLN A 105 10.51 1.10 -10.20
N GLN A 106 9.66 1.54 -9.26
CA GLN A 106 8.34 2.11 -9.59
C GLN A 106 8.45 3.51 -10.19
N ASN A 107 9.48 4.25 -9.81
CA ASN A 107 9.68 5.64 -10.18
C ASN A 107 11.16 5.90 -10.42
N LEU A 108 11.47 6.56 -11.53
CA LEU A 108 12.84 6.96 -11.89
C LEU A 108 12.93 8.49 -11.96
N PRO A 109 13.31 9.18 -10.89
CA PRO A 109 13.38 10.65 -10.86
C PRO A 109 14.20 11.24 -12.02
N GLY A 110 13.78 12.40 -12.53
CA GLY A 110 14.44 13.06 -13.66
C GLY A 110 14.00 12.58 -15.04
N THR A 111 13.02 11.67 -15.10
CA THR A 111 12.32 11.29 -16.33
C THR A 111 10.86 11.72 -16.26
N ILE A 112 10.22 11.87 -17.43
CA ILE A 112 8.82 12.30 -17.54
C ILE A 112 8.05 11.29 -18.38
N SER A 113 8.44 11.12 -19.64
CA SER A 113 7.78 10.21 -20.60
C SER A 113 8.61 8.98 -20.93
N GLN A 114 9.88 8.94 -20.51
CA GLN A 114 10.84 7.90 -20.86
C GLN A 114 10.71 6.66 -19.97
N TYR A 115 10.13 6.79 -18.77
CA TYR A 115 9.99 5.70 -17.82
C TYR A 115 8.51 5.49 -17.45
N PRO A 116 8.03 4.24 -17.30
CA PRO A 116 6.65 3.97 -16.91
C PRO A 116 6.45 4.17 -15.40
N HIS A 117 6.55 5.42 -14.94
CA HIS A 117 6.38 5.79 -13.53
C HIS A 117 5.01 5.37 -13.00
N TRP A 118 4.98 4.77 -11.81
CA TRP A 118 3.77 4.46 -11.05
C TRP A 118 2.75 3.57 -11.78
N ARG A 119 3.21 2.87 -12.83
CA ARG A 119 2.37 2.06 -13.71
C ARG A 119 2.70 0.57 -13.66
N ARG A 120 3.87 0.21 -13.14
CA ARG A 120 4.35 -1.18 -13.12
C ARG A 120 3.67 -1.94 -11.99
N LYS A 121 2.94 -3.00 -12.35
CA LYS A 121 2.43 -3.95 -11.36
C LYS A 121 3.58 -4.79 -10.81
N PHE A 122 3.43 -5.25 -9.58
CA PHE A 122 4.38 -6.21 -9.02
C PHE A 122 4.23 -7.56 -9.76
N PRO A 123 5.34 -8.28 -10.06
CA PRO A 123 5.29 -9.51 -10.86
C PRO A 123 4.64 -10.71 -10.15
N LEU A 124 4.42 -10.61 -8.84
CA LEU A 124 3.79 -11.64 -8.03
C LEU A 124 2.42 -11.18 -7.53
N THR A 125 1.46 -12.09 -7.56
CA THR A 125 0.19 -11.94 -6.86
C THR A 125 0.37 -12.11 -5.34
N LEU A 126 -0.59 -11.63 -4.56
CA LEU A 126 -0.58 -11.82 -3.09
C LEU A 126 -0.53 -13.30 -2.69
N LYS A 127 -1.18 -14.19 -3.45
CA LYS A 127 -1.16 -15.64 -3.19
C LYS A 127 0.24 -16.22 -3.41
N GLU A 128 0.91 -15.84 -4.50
CA GLU A 128 2.27 -16.28 -4.80
C GLU A 128 3.27 -15.73 -3.79
N MET A 129 3.14 -14.46 -3.40
CA MET A 129 3.96 -13.86 -2.34
C MET A 129 3.84 -14.65 -1.03
N ARG A 130 2.61 -15.01 -0.63
CA ARG A 130 2.36 -15.76 0.61
C ARG A 130 2.94 -17.18 0.58
N GLN A 131 3.02 -17.80 -0.60
CA GLN A 131 3.55 -19.15 -0.78
C GLN A 131 5.08 -19.17 -0.98
N ASN A 132 5.69 -18.02 -1.28
CA ASN A 132 7.11 -17.91 -1.55
C ASN A 132 7.92 -17.84 -0.23
N PRO A 133 8.96 -18.70 -0.05
CA PRO A 133 9.75 -18.73 1.18
C PRO A 133 10.74 -17.56 1.32
N ALA A 134 10.86 -16.65 0.35
CA ALA A 134 11.83 -15.55 0.37
C ALA A 134 11.66 -14.65 1.60
N ALA A 135 10.43 -14.24 1.93
CA ALA A 135 10.15 -13.39 3.08
C ALA A 135 10.57 -14.04 4.42
N PRO A 136 10.12 -15.27 4.79
CA PRO A 136 10.55 -15.89 6.04
C PRO A 136 12.05 -16.22 6.08
N ARG A 137 12.68 -16.52 4.93
CA ARG A 137 14.14 -16.70 4.84
C ARG A 137 14.90 -15.42 5.14
N LEU A 138 14.51 -14.30 4.53
CA LEU A 138 15.12 -13.00 4.79
C LEU A 138 14.92 -12.60 6.26
N ALA A 139 13.71 -12.73 6.79
CA ALA A 139 13.43 -12.45 8.19
C ALA A 139 14.32 -13.28 9.13
N ALA A 140 14.56 -14.56 8.83
CA ALA A 140 15.47 -15.41 9.60
C ALA A 140 16.91 -14.90 9.60
N ARG A 141 17.39 -14.37 8.48
CA ARG A 141 18.73 -13.76 8.39
C ARG A 141 18.82 -12.49 9.22
N LEU A 142 17.85 -11.58 9.08
CA LEU A 142 17.87 -10.28 9.76
C LEU A 142 17.63 -10.39 11.28
N ARG A 143 16.88 -11.41 11.74
CA ARG A 143 16.67 -11.70 13.16
C ARG A 143 17.97 -11.86 13.96
N LYS A 144 19.07 -12.29 13.33
CA LYS A 144 20.38 -12.38 14.00
C LYS A 144 20.90 -11.04 14.53
N TYR A 145 20.44 -9.93 13.93
CA TYR A 145 20.89 -8.57 14.28
C TYR A 145 19.78 -7.72 14.91
N ARG A 146 18.51 -8.02 14.58
CA ARG A 146 17.33 -7.26 15.03
C ARG A 146 16.43 -8.00 16.03
N GLY A 147 16.67 -9.30 16.26
CA GLY A 147 15.91 -10.13 17.20
C GLY A 147 16.33 -9.86 18.63
N GLY A 148 15.93 -8.71 19.17
CA GLY A 148 15.99 -8.42 20.60
C GLY A 148 14.79 -9.05 21.29
N GLY A 149 15.02 -10.20 21.91
CA GLY A 149 14.05 -11.07 22.59
C GLY A 149 14.49 -12.53 22.47
#